data_AF-A0A7S4VQW2-F1
#
_entry.id   AF-A0A7S4VQW2-F1
#
_cell.length_a   1.000
_cell.length_b   1.000
_cell.length_c   1.000
_cell.angle_alpha   90.00
_cell.angle_beta   90.00
_cell.angle_gamma   90.00
#
_symmetry.space_group_name_H-M   'P 1'
#
loop_
_entity.id
_entity.type
_entity.pdbx_description
1 polymer ?
#
loop_
_entity_poly.entity_id
_entity_poly.type
_entity_poly.pdbx_seq_one_letter_code
_entity_poly.pdbx_strand_id
1 'polypeptide(L)'
;MRKIRHFQPQNLSNPAWAFARCGSADGPLLNAIAASARKPMAEALPQDLANTAWAVAPLPFGDRPLLDAIASQSIRPIPEFGPQELGNTAWALAPLTVEHRPLREAIASEAMRNIAAGGGAPASPRGEMADLQAVVGALGTHGPWGERLLAAAVEAARRHGLALDAAAAGAAARKPGASSPAAGGGAPAEVPRMLADGPELCVLWKPPQWTVSVYDGDEAPLGFDDDWRPTGGASALQDWLQEEFARRHPVAADPAVCHGLVHRLDRNTSGLLLWAKSYSAYFLARLMFAAHRVSKQYVCLCHGWMDAPPRAICAPLRTLLEDGRRTSAISKDGRPSLTESHGACHLADGGGERCSLVTVALHTGRLHQIRVHLSSEHHPLVGDVTYGPAPRPGEPWRRTFLHAWRLCIPLPAAGGSPGPPAAAAAAGAAPIVAAECGLAADLRLGLATLQPGDRRARTALLRWSCG
;
A
#
# COMPACT_ATOMS: atom_id res chain seq x y z
N MET A 1 -3.63 -20.04 -35.45
CA MET A 1 -4.80 -19.36 -34.85
C MET A 1 -6.14 -20.10 -34.95
N ARG A 2 -6.40 -21.02 -35.91
CA ARG A 2 -7.70 -21.73 -36.02
C ARG A 2 -8.14 -22.53 -34.78
N LYS A 3 -7.20 -23.01 -33.95
CA LYS A 3 -7.49 -23.85 -32.76
C LYS A 3 -7.92 -23.08 -31.49
N ILE A 4 -7.61 -21.78 -31.38
CA ILE A 4 -7.93 -20.96 -30.19
C ILE A 4 -9.45 -20.85 -29.96
N ARG A 5 -10.24 -20.93 -31.04
CA ARG A 5 -11.70 -20.84 -30.99
C ARG A 5 -12.39 -22.00 -30.24
N HIS A 6 -11.64 -23.06 -29.95
CA HIS A 6 -12.11 -24.26 -29.26
C HIS A 6 -11.58 -24.36 -27.82
N PHE A 7 -10.84 -23.35 -27.35
CA PHE A 7 -10.29 -23.37 -26.00
C PHE A 7 -11.39 -23.02 -25.00
N GLN A 8 -11.43 -23.75 -23.89
CA GLN A 8 -12.23 -23.41 -22.72
C GLN A 8 -11.76 -22.06 -22.13
N PRO A 9 -12.63 -21.31 -21.42
CA PRO A 9 -12.27 -20.01 -20.83
C PRO A 9 -10.97 -20.03 -20.01
N GLN A 10 -10.77 -21.02 -19.15
CA GLN A 10 -9.52 -21.22 -18.39
C GLN A 10 -8.27 -21.42 -19.29
N ASN A 11 -8.45 -22.07 -20.44
CA ASN A 11 -7.38 -22.28 -21.41
C ASN A 11 -7.11 -21.04 -22.27
N LEU A 12 -7.98 -20.02 -22.22
CA LEU A 12 -7.78 -18.71 -22.83
C LEU A 12 -7.13 -17.72 -21.84
N SER A 13 -7.43 -17.83 -20.55
CA SER A 13 -6.86 -16.97 -19.48
C SER A 13 -5.39 -17.29 -19.19
N ASN A 14 -5.01 -18.57 -19.15
CA ASN A 14 -3.63 -18.99 -18.86
C ASN A 14 -2.60 -18.47 -19.89
N PRO A 15 -2.83 -18.58 -21.22
CA PRO A 15 -1.96 -17.96 -22.20
C PRO A 15 -1.96 -16.43 -22.09
N ALA A 16 -3.13 -15.79 -21.94
CA ALA A 16 -3.20 -14.34 -21.80
C ALA A 16 -2.36 -13.84 -20.60
N TRP A 17 -2.44 -14.55 -19.47
CA TRP A 17 -1.65 -14.28 -18.27
C TRP A 17 -0.14 -14.54 -18.48
N ALA A 18 0.22 -15.62 -19.19
CA ALA A 18 1.62 -15.89 -19.53
C ALA A 18 2.21 -14.79 -20.42
N PHE A 19 1.49 -14.34 -21.45
CA PHE A 19 1.92 -13.23 -22.32
C PHE A 19 2.01 -11.90 -21.54
N ALA A 20 1.05 -11.62 -20.65
CA ALA A 20 1.09 -10.46 -19.75
C ALA A 20 2.32 -10.49 -18.81
N ARG A 21 2.66 -11.65 -18.24
CA ARG A 21 3.85 -11.80 -17.36
C ARG A 21 5.17 -11.65 -18.10
N CYS A 22 5.23 -12.13 -19.35
CA CYS A 22 6.42 -12.08 -20.20
C CYS A 22 6.67 -10.69 -20.83
N GLY A 23 5.74 -9.74 -20.75
CA GLY A 23 5.87 -8.43 -21.40
C GLY A 23 5.87 -8.51 -22.94
N SER A 24 5.50 -9.67 -23.49
CA SER A 24 5.40 -9.90 -24.93
C SER A 24 3.96 -9.65 -25.38
N ALA A 25 3.73 -8.54 -26.08
CA ALA A 25 2.42 -8.20 -26.61
C ALA A 25 2.29 -8.68 -28.08
N ASP A 26 1.93 -9.95 -28.30
CA ASP A 26 1.47 -10.38 -29.62
C ASP A 26 0.03 -9.89 -29.81
N GLY A 27 -0.11 -8.68 -30.35
CA GLY A 27 -1.42 -8.03 -30.58
C GLY A 27 -2.41 -8.90 -31.37
N PRO A 28 -2.02 -9.52 -32.49
CA PRO A 28 -2.86 -10.48 -33.21
C PRO A 28 -3.32 -11.69 -32.38
N LEU A 29 -2.45 -12.28 -31.56
CA LEU A 29 -2.81 -13.38 -30.67
C LEU A 29 -3.76 -12.94 -29.57
N LEU A 30 -3.51 -11.80 -28.95
CA LEU A 30 -4.35 -11.25 -27.89
C LEU A 30 -5.73 -10.87 -28.43
N ASN A 31 -5.81 -10.26 -29.62
CA ASN A 31 -7.07 -10.00 -30.32
C ASN A 31 -7.81 -11.31 -30.69
N ALA A 32 -7.07 -12.37 -31.03
CA ALA A 32 -7.66 -13.68 -31.31
C ALA A 32 -8.18 -14.37 -30.04
N ILE A 33 -7.47 -14.25 -28.91
CA ILE A 33 -7.92 -14.71 -27.59
C ILE A 33 -9.18 -13.95 -27.20
N ALA A 34 -9.15 -12.61 -27.27
CA ALA A 34 -10.29 -11.75 -27.01
C ALA A 34 -11.51 -12.08 -27.88
N ALA A 35 -11.32 -12.21 -29.19
CA ALA A 35 -12.38 -12.58 -30.12
C ALA A 35 -12.93 -13.99 -29.88
N SER A 36 -12.08 -14.92 -29.42
CA SER A 36 -12.50 -16.29 -29.13
C SER A 36 -13.16 -16.42 -27.76
N ALA A 37 -12.80 -15.56 -26.79
CA ALA A 37 -13.39 -15.53 -25.47
C ALA A 37 -14.82 -14.95 -25.48
N ARG A 38 -15.15 -14.06 -26.43
CA ARG A 38 -16.50 -13.46 -26.57
C ARG A 38 -17.65 -14.46 -26.68
N LYS A 39 -17.45 -15.65 -27.28
CA LYS A 39 -18.50 -16.67 -27.50
C LYS A 39 -18.73 -17.60 -26.31
N PRO A 40 -17.69 -18.18 -25.66
CA PRO A 40 -17.83 -19.03 -24.48
C PRO A 40 -18.21 -18.29 -23.19
N MET A 41 -18.08 -16.96 -23.14
CA MET A 41 -18.29 -16.21 -21.89
C MET A 41 -19.73 -16.27 -21.35
N ALA A 42 -20.73 -16.57 -22.19
CA ALA A 42 -22.11 -16.73 -21.74
C ALA A 42 -22.31 -17.95 -20.81
N GLU A 43 -21.37 -18.90 -20.86
CA GLU A 43 -21.33 -20.14 -20.06
C GLU A 43 -20.13 -20.17 -19.11
N ALA A 44 -19.35 -19.08 -19.03
CA ALA A 44 -18.14 -19.03 -18.20
C ALA A 44 -18.48 -18.96 -16.71
N LEU A 45 -17.71 -19.66 -15.89
CA LEU A 45 -17.85 -19.59 -14.44
C LEU A 45 -17.40 -18.20 -13.94
N PRO A 46 -17.89 -17.74 -12.77
CA PRO A 46 -17.42 -16.54 -12.09
C PRO A 46 -15.89 -16.39 -12.08
N GLN A 47 -15.19 -17.48 -11.75
CA GLN A 47 -13.74 -17.52 -11.69
C GLN A 47 -13.08 -17.31 -13.06
N ASP A 48 -13.67 -17.84 -14.13
CA ASP A 48 -13.16 -17.67 -15.50
C ASP A 48 -13.28 -16.21 -15.96
N LEU A 49 -14.41 -15.57 -15.66
CA LEU A 49 -14.63 -14.16 -15.96
C LEU A 49 -13.64 -13.27 -15.21
N ALA A 50 -13.48 -13.48 -13.90
CA ALA A 50 -12.57 -12.72 -13.05
C ALA A 50 -11.10 -12.90 -13.48
N ASN A 51 -10.66 -14.13 -13.72
CA ASN A 51 -9.29 -14.43 -14.14
C ASN A 51 -8.98 -13.86 -15.54
N THR A 52 -9.94 -13.92 -16.46
CA THR A 52 -9.76 -13.34 -17.80
C THR A 52 -9.68 -11.83 -17.73
N ALA A 53 -10.54 -11.17 -16.94
CA ALA A 53 -10.47 -9.73 -16.70
C ALA A 53 -9.11 -9.32 -16.12
N TRP A 54 -8.66 -10.04 -15.09
CA TRP A 54 -7.39 -9.79 -14.43
C TRP A 54 -6.19 -9.98 -15.35
N ALA A 55 -6.22 -10.98 -16.23
CA ALA A 55 -5.13 -11.27 -17.17
C ALA A 55 -5.02 -10.22 -18.29
N VAL A 56 -6.15 -9.68 -18.76
CA VAL A 56 -6.18 -8.76 -19.92
C VAL A 56 -6.08 -7.29 -19.54
N ALA A 57 -6.45 -6.90 -18.31
CA ALA A 57 -6.42 -5.52 -17.85
C ALA A 57 -5.02 -4.85 -17.86
N PRO A 58 -3.91 -5.55 -17.52
CA PRO A 58 -2.58 -4.96 -17.55
C PRO A 58 -1.99 -4.78 -18.96
N LEU A 59 -2.64 -5.30 -20.01
CA LEU A 59 -2.06 -5.29 -21.36
C LEU A 59 -2.03 -3.87 -21.94
N PRO A 60 -0.95 -3.46 -22.64
CA PRO A 60 -0.77 -2.10 -23.15
C PRO A 60 -1.81 -1.66 -24.21
N PHE A 61 -2.60 -2.60 -24.72
CA PHE A 61 -3.73 -2.38 -25.63
C PHE A 61 -4.99 -3.05 -25.09
N GLY A 62 -5.28 -2.89 -23.79
CA GLY A 62 -6.46 -3.49 -23.14
C GLY A 62 -7.65 -3.49 -24.10
N ASP A 63 -8.06 -4.69 -24.55
CA ASP A 63 -9.09 -4.85 -25.58
C ASP A 63 -10.39 -4.37 -24.95
N ARG A 64 -10.69 -3.09 -25.11
CA ARG A 64 -11.83 -2.40 -24.49
C ARG A 64 -13.13 -3.14 -24.82
N PRO A 65 -13.38 -3.55 -26.08
CA PRO A 65 -14.51 -4.43 -26.40
C PRO A 65 -14.55 -5.76 -25.64
N LEU A 66 -13.41 -6.41 -25.36
CA LEU A 66 -13.38 -7.61 -24.52
C LEU A 66 -13.71 -7.29 -23.07
N LEU A 67 -13.10 -6.26 -22.50
CA LEU A 67 -13.34 -5.85 -21.12
C LEU A 67 -14.80 -5.40 -20.94
N ASP A 68 -15.39 -4.74 -21.94
CA ASP A 68 -16.81 -4.37 -21.96
C ASP A 68 -17.73 -5.60 -22.06
N ALA A 69 -17.32 -6.61 -22.84
CA ALA A 69 -18.03 -7.88 -22.92
C ALA A 69 -17.97 -8.66 -21.60
N ILE A 70 -16.80 -8.73 -20.96
CA ILE A 70 -16.63 -9.31 -19.62
C ILE A 70 -17.50 -8.56 -18.63
N ALA A 71 -17.42 -7.23 -18.64
CA ALA A 71 -18.20 -6.40 -17.75
C ALA A 71 -19.71 -6.66 -17.88
N SER A 72 -20.22 -6.71 -19.11
CA SER A 72 -21.63 -6.99 -19.38
C SER A 72 -22.05 -8.39 -18.92
N GLN A 73 -21.18 -9.39 -19.11
CA GLN A 73 -21.48 -10.79 -18.80
C GLN A 73 -21.29 -11.14 -17.32
N SER A 74 -20.47 -10.38 -16.59
CA SER A 74 -20.32 -10.51 -15.14
C SER A 74 -21.56 -10.05 -14.36
N ILE A 75 -22.41 -9.18 -14.91
CA ILE A 75 -23.55 -8.59 -14.16
C ILE A 75 -24.50 -9.67 -13.62
N ARG A 76 -24.88 -10.64 -14.46
CA ARG A 76 -25.86 -11.67 -14.10
C ARG A 76 -25.33 -12.67 -13.06
N PRO A 77 -24.13 -13.28 -13.21
CA PRO A 77 -23.60 -14.24 -12.26
C PRO A 77 -22.96 -13.61 -11.02
N ILE A 78 -22.96 -12.28 -10.84
CA ILE A 78 -22.37 -11.64 -9.66
C ILE A 78 -22.78 -12.27 -8.31
N PRO A 79 -24.02 -12.71 -8.08
CA PRO A 79 -24.38 -13.40 -6.84
C PRO A 79 -23.65 -14.72 -6.57
N GLU A 80 -23.02 -15.28 -7.60
CA GLU A 80 -22.18 -16.49 -7.53
C GLU A 80 -20.69 -16.13 -7.37
N PHE A 81 -20.32 -14.86 -7.41
CA PHE A 81 -18.93 -14.42 -7.27
C PHE A 81 -18.52 -14.50 -5.81
N GLY A 82 -17.42 -15.20 -5.57
CA GLY A 82 -16.72 -15.11 -4.30
C GLY A 82 -16.05 -13.75 -4.12
N PRO A 83 -15.57 -13.46 -2.90
CA PRO A 83 -14.94 -12.18 -2.60
C PRO A 83 -13.69 -11.90 -3.47
N GLN A 84 -12.89 -12.93 -3.76
CA GLN A 84 -11.73 -12.83 -4.64
C GLN A 84 -12.13 -12.49 -6.09
N GLU A 85 -13.17 -13.14 -6.64
CA GLU A 85 -13.68 -12.86 -7.97
C GLU A 85 -14.22 -11.43 -8.09
N LEU A 86 -14.93 -10.94 -7.05
CA LEU A 86 -15.40 -9.56 -6.97
C LEU A 86 -14.22 -8.57 -6.97
N GLY A 87 -13.19 -8.83 -6.16
CA GLY A 87 -11.98 -8.00 -6.08
C GLY A 87 -11.22 -7.94 -7.40
N ASN A 88 -10.97 -9.10 -8.02
CA ASN A 88 -10.26 -9.20 -9.29
C ASN A 88 -11.01 -8.48 -10.42
N THR A 89 -12.33 -8.68 -10.49
CA THR A 89 -13.20 -8.04 -11.50
C THR A 89 -13.27 -6.54 -11.30
N ALA A 90 -13.43 -6.08 -10.05
CA ALA A 90 -13.43 -4.66 -9.73
C ALA A 90 -12.10 -4.01 -10.12
N TRP A 91 -10.97 -4.65 -9.80
CA TRP A 91 -9.64 -4.11 -10.10
C TRP A 91 -9.38 -4.02 -11.59
N ALA A 92 -9.66 -5.10 -12.32
CA ALA A 92 -9.45 -5.19 -13.77
C ALA A 92 -10.24 -4.13 -14.55
N LEU A 93 -11.43 -3.80 -14.06
CA LEU A 93 -12.36 -2.90 -14.75
C LEU A 93 -12.34 -1.47 -14.19
N ALA A 94 -11.59 -1.21 -13.10
CA ALA A 94 -11.43 0.13 -12.52
C ALA A 94 -10.88 1.19 -13.50
N PRO A 95 -9.95 0.87 -14.43
CA PRO A 95 -9.46 1.84 -15.42
C PRO A 95 -10.49 2.21 -16.51
N LEU A 96 -11.57 1.43 -16.66
CA LEU A 96 -12.63 1.71 -17.63
C LEU A 96 -13.52 2.83 -17.10
N THR A 97 -13.08 4.05 -17.35
CA THR A 97 -13.61 5.26 -16.72
C THR A 97 -15.03 5.67 -17.15
N VAL A 98 -15.68 5.02 -18.14
CA VAL A 98 -16.90 5.60 -18.74
C VAL A 98 -18.15 4.71 -18.87
N GLU A 99 -18.15 3.37 -18.91
CA GLU A 99 -19.37 2.66 -19.40
C GLU A 99 -20.06 1.58 -18.53
N HIS A 100 -19.54 1.15 -17.38
CA HIS A 100 -20.17 0.04 -16.62
C HIS A 100 -20.65 0.38 -15.21
N ARG A 101 -21.41 1.48 -15.07
CA ARG A 101 -22.11 1.80 -13.81
C ARG A 101 -22.93 0.60 -13.27
N PRO A 102 -23.73 -0.13 -14.08
CA PRO A 102 -24.52 -1.25 -13.57
C PRO A 102 -23.67 -2.38 -12.97
N LEU A 103 -22.50 -2.67 -13.56
CA LEU A 103 -21.61 -3.68 -13.01
C LEU A 103 -20.99 -3.24 -11.69
N ARG A 104 -20.52 -1.99 -11.60
CA ARG A 104 -19.95 -1.46 -10.35
C ARG A 104 -20.99 -1.49 -9.23
N GLU A 105 -22.23 -1.15 -9.54
CA GLU A 105 -23.36 -1.24 -8.61
C GLU A 105 -23.65 -2.68 -8.19
N ALA A 106 -23.62 -3.62 -9.13
CA ALA A 106 -23.81 -5.04 -8.85
C ALA A 106 -22.68 -5.59 -7.96
N ILE A 107 -21.41 -5.28 -8.27
CA ILE A 107 -20.24 -5.72 -7.46
C ILE A 107 -20.34 -5.14 -6.05
N ALA A 108 -20.61 -3.83 -5.94
CA ALA A 108 -20.76 -3.19 -4.64
C ALA A 108 -21.92 -3.78 -3.84
N SER A 109 -23.07 -4.02 -4.49
CA SER A 109 -24.24 -4.62 -3.86
C SER A 109 -23.96 -6.03 -3.37
N GLU A 110 -23.26 -6.85 -4.15
CA GLU A 110 -22.90 -8.21 -3.75
C GLU A 110 -21.85 -8.23 -2.66
N ALA A 111 -20.81 -7.39 -2.77
CA ALA A 111 -19.83 -7.24 -1.69
C ALA A 111 -20.51 -6.87 -0.37
N MET A 112 -21.48 -5.94 -0.40
CA MET A 112 -22.31 -5.62 0.78
C MET A 112 -23.16 -6.79 1.27
N ARG A 113 -23.70 -7.63 0.38
CA ARG A 113 -24.43 -8.85 0.76
C ARG A 113 -23.51 -9.89 1.40
N ASN A 114 -22.36 -10.18 0.82
CA ASN A 114 -21.36 -11.10 1.35
C ASN A 114 -20.87 -10.66 2.74
N ILE A 115 -20.63 -9.36 2.91
CA ILE A 115 -20.33 -8.73 4.20
C ILE A 115 -21.45 -8.94 5.23
N ALA A 116 -22.71 -8.74 4.81
CA ALA A 116 -23.87 -8.84 5.69
C ALA A 116 -24.19 -10.28 6.08
N ALA A 117 -23.99 -11.23 5.16
CA ALA A 117 -24.20 -12.66 5.38
C ALA A 117 -23.16 -13.27 6.34
N GLY A 118 -22.03 -12.58 6.59
CA GLY A 118 -20.96 -13.03 7.48
C GLY A 118 -20.33 -14.30 6.95
N GLY A 119 -19.53 -14.17 5.87
CA GLY A 119 -18.95 -15.27 5.09
C GLY A 119 -18.58 -16.50 5.92
N GLY A 120 -18.81 -17.69 5.34
CA GLY A 120 -18.53 -18.96 6.01
C GLY A 120 -17.15 -18.97 6.68
N ALA A 121 -17.08 -19.52 7.89
CA ALA A 121 -15.91 -19.46 8.78
C ALA A 121 -14.58 -19.58 7.99
N PRO A 122 -13.78 -18.50 7.92
CA PRO A 122 -12.62 -18.49 7.04
C PRO A 122 -11.49 -19.37 7.59
N ALA A 123 -10.65 -19.89 6.70
CA ALA A 123 -9.47 -20.67 7.07
C ALA A 123 -8.40 -19.84 7.82
N SER A 124 -8.47 -18.50 7.77
CA SER A 124 -7.59 -17.60 8.53
C SER A 124 -8.25 -16.24 8.82
N PRO A 125 -7.83 -15.51 9.87
CA PRO A 125 -8.27 -14.14 10.15
C PRO A 125 -8.08 -13.13 9.00
N ARG A 126 -7.22 -13.45 8.03
CA ARG A 126 -6.78 -12.55 6.96
C ARG A 126 -7.61 -12.64 5.69
N GLY A 127 -8.02 -13.85 5.29
CA GLY A 127 -8.61 -14.12 3.96
C GLY A 127 -9.84 -13.26 3.70
N GLU A 128 -10.81 -13.28 4.62
CA GLU A 128 -12.07 -12.54 4.47
C GLU A 128 -11.86 -11.02 4.32
N MET A 129 -10.85 -10.46 4.97
CA MET A 129 -10.58 -9.03 4.95
C MET A 129 -9.71 -8.59 3.76
N ALA A 130 -8.92 -9.50 3.17
CA ALA A 130 -8.11 -9.22 1.99
C ALA A 130 -9.01 -8.90 0.79
N ASP A 131 -10.08 -9.68 0.63
CA ASP A 131 -11.04 -9.48 -0.45
C ASP A 131 -11.84 -8.20 -0.27
N LEU A 132 -12.25 -7.89 0.96
CA LEU A 132 -12.92 -6.63 1.27
C LEU A 132 -12.05 -5.42 0.94
N GLN A 133 -10.76 -5.47 1.31
CA GLN A 133 -9.78 -4.43 0.96
C GLN A 133 -9.62 -4.31 -0.56
N ALA A 134 -9.57 -5.43 -1.28
CA ALA A 134 -9.44 -5.45 -2.73
C ALA A 134 -10.62 -4.76 -3.42
N VAL A 135 -11.86 -5.11 -3.03
CA VAL A 135 -13.09 -4.50 -3.57
C VAL A 135 -13.14 -3.00 -3.28
N VAL A 136 -12.87 -2.60 -2.04
CA VAL A 136 -12.91 -1.18 -1.64
C VAL A 136 -11.82 -0.36 -2.34
N GLY A 137 -10.61 -0.90 -2.45
CA GLY A 137 -9.51 -0.23 -3.16
C GLY A 137 -9.75 -0.13 -4.67
N ALA A 138 -10.38 -1.13 -5.27
CA ALA A 138 -10.64 -1.16 -6.71
C ALA A 138 -11.80 -0.24 -7.13
N LEU A 139 -12.94 -0.27 -6.42
CA LEU A 139 -14.12 0.50 -6.80
C LEU A 139 -13.99 1.99 -6.48
N GLY A 140 -13.03 2.34 -5.61
CA GLY A 140 -12.87 3.68 -5.05
C GLY A 140 -14.01 4.01 -4.08
N THR A 141 -13.73 4.94 -3.16
CA THR A 141 -14.72 5.31 -2.13
C THR A 141 -15.39 6.65 -2.38
N HIS A 142 -15.21 7.23 -3.57
CA HIS A 142 -15.78 8.53 -3.92
C HIS A 142 -17.23 8.45 -4.42
N GLY A 143 -18.03 9.43 -4.01
CA GLY A 143 -19.45 9.52 -4.35
C GLY A 143 -20.36 8.68 -3.45
N PRO A 144 -21.69 8.86 -3.54
CA PRO A 144 -22.65 8.32 -2.56
C PRO A 144 -22.58 6.79 -2.39
N TRP A 145 -22.21 6.06 -3.44
CA TRP A 145 -22.09 4.60 -3.41
C TRP A 145 -20.78 4.13 -2.80
N GLY A 146 -19.66 4.75 -3.14
CA GLY A 146 -18.35 4.45 -2.56
C GLY A 146 -18.35 4.66 -1.05
N GLU A 147 -19.05 5.71 -0.58
CA GLU A 147 -19.25 5.97 0.85
C GLU A 147 -20.12 4.90 1.53
N ARG A 148 -21.19 4.42 0.87
CA ARG A 148 -22.04 3.33 1.39
C ARG A 148 -21.29 2.00 1.46
N LEU A 149 -20.54 1.66 0.42
CA LEU A 149 -19.70 0.48 0.39
C LEU A 149 -18.63 0.55 1.50
N LEU A 150 -17.97 1.70 1.65
CA LEU A 150 -16.99 1.91 2.71
C LEU A 150 -17.63 1.77 4.09
N ALA A 151 -18.81 2.33 4.31
CA ALA A 151 -19.53 2.22 5.58
C ALA A 151 -19.88 0.76 5.92
N ALA A 152 -20.38 -0.01 4.95
CA ALA A 152 -20.65 -1.44 5.13
C ALA A 152 -19.36 -2.23 5.41
N ALA A 153 -18.29 -1.91 4.68
CA ALA A 153 -16.98 -2.53 4.87
C ALA A 153 -16.38 -2.23 6.25
N VAL A 154 -16.54 -1.01 6.74
CA VAL A 154 -16.13 -0.59 8.09
C VAL A 154 -16.83 -1.42 9.15
N GLU A 155 -18.14 -1.63 9.00
CA GLU A 155 -18.90 -2.43 9.97
C GLU A 155 -18.52 -3.92 9.92
N ALA A 156 -18.24 -4.46 8.73
CA ALA A 156 -17.67 -5.79 8.56
C ALA A 156 -16.33 -5.94 9.30
N ALA A 157 -15.39 -5.03 9.00
CA ALA A 157 -14.06 -5.01 9.57
C ALA A 157 -14.08 -4.88 11.09
N ARG A 158 -14.97 -4.03 11.61
CA ARG A 158 -15.16 -3.85 13.03
C ARG A 158 -15.70 -5.12 13.70
N ARG A 159 -16.78 -5.71 13.18
CA ARG A 159 -17.36 -6.95 13.74
C ARG A 159 -16.33 -8.08 13.75
N HIS A 160 -15.63 -8.29 12.64
CA HIS A 160 -14.59 -9.31 12.50
C HIS A 160 -13.46 -9.11 13.52
N GLY A 161 -12.92 -7.89 13.59
CA GLY A 161 -11.84 -7.58 14.51
C GLY A 161 -12.27 -7.68 15.98
N LEU A 162 -13.47 -7.23 16.34
CA LEU A 162 -13.99 -7.37 17.71
C LEU A 162 -14.19 -8.83 18.12
N ALA A 163 -14.61 -9.69 17.19
CA ALA A 163 -14.71 -11.13 17.45
C ALA A 163 -13.34 -11.75 17.76
N LEU A 164 -12.30 -11.34 17.03
CA LEU A 164 -10.92 -11.78 17.27
C LEU A 164 -10.35 -11.20 18.57
N ASP A 165 -10.63 -9.93 18.87
CA ASP A 165 -10.26 -9.30 20.14
C ASP A 165 -10.89 -10.06 21.33
N ALA A 166 -12.17 -10.43 21.24
CA ALA A 166 -12.86 -11.22 22.25
C ALA A 166 -12.28 -12.64 22.40
N ALA A 167 -11.98 -13.31 21.28
CA ALA A 167 -11.35 -14.63 21.28
C ALA A 167 -9.95 -14.59 21.91
N ALA A 168 -9.15 -13.57 21.60
CA ALA A 168 -7.81 -13.38 22.15
C ALA A 168 -7.84 -13.06 23.66
N ALA A 169 -8.81 -12.25 24.11
CA ALA A 169 -9.01 -12.00 25.54
C ALA A 169 -9.36 -13.28 26.32
N GLY A 170 -10.17 -14.17 25.73
CA GLY A 170 -10.47 -15.49 26.29
C GLY A 170 -9.26 -16.43 26.32
N ALA A 171 -8.38 -16.38 25.32
CA ALA A 171 -7.16 -17.18 25.25
C ALA A 171 -6.07 -16.72 26.22
N ALA A 172 -5.91 -15.41 26.43
CA ALA A 172 -4.94 -14.84 27.36
C ALA A 172 -5.18 -15.23 28.83
N ALA A 173 -6.41 -15.65 29.18
CA ALA A 173 -6.74 -16.23 30.48
C ALA A 173 -6.16 -17.64 30.71
N ARG A 174 -5.60 -18.30 29.68
CA ARG A 174 -4.84 -19.55 29.78
C ARG A 174 -3.35 -19.25 29.66
N LYS A 175 -2.57 -19.67 30.66
CA LYS A 175 -1.13 -19.38 30.80
C LYS A 175 -0.33 -19.57 29.48
N PRO A 176 0.52 -18.62 29.07
CA PRO A 176 1.41 -18.82 27.94
C PRO A 176 2.66 -19.60 28.34
N GLY A 177 3.05 -20.56 27.49
CA GLY A 177 4.38 -21.16 27.46
C GLY A 177 5.38 -20.21 26.82
N ALA A 178 6.57 -20.09 27.41
CA ALA A 178 7.62 -19.18 26.98
C ALA A 178 8.31 -19.69 25.70
N SER A 179 8.46 -18.82 24.70
CA SER A 179 9.49 -18.94 23.68
C SER A 179 10.45 -17.76 23.82
N SER A 180 11.74 -18.05 23.71
CA SER A 180 12.85 -17.10 23.87
C SER A 180 13.37 -16.70 22.50
N PRO A 181 13.65 -15.41 22.20
CA PRO A 181 14.28 -15.04 20.96
C PRO A 181 15.80 -15.24 21.03
N ALA A 182 16.38 -15.61 19.90
CA ALA A 182 17.82 -15.73 19.71
C ALA A 182 18.45 -14.33 19.58
N ALA A 183 19.41 -14.03 20.47
CA ALA A 183 20.25 -12.85 20.38
C ALA A 183 21.29 -13.02 19.25
N GLY A 184 21.38 -12.06 18.34
CA GLY A 184 22.41 -12.09 17.30
C GLY A 184 22.38 -10.92 16.33
N GLY A 185 22.94 -9.77 16.74
CA GLY A 185 23.24 -8.66 15.84
C GLY A 185 23.51 -7.37 16.61
N GLY A 186 24.59 -6.65 16.27
CA GLY A 186 24.95 -5.39 16.93
C GLY A 186 23.78 -4.40 16.92
N ALA A 187 23.45 -3.86 18.09
CA ALA A 187 22.27 -3.01 18.26
C ALA A 187 22.35 -1.77 17.35
N PRO A 188 21.27 -1.41 16.63
CA PRO A 188 21.20 -0.16 15.90
C PRO A 188 21.36 1.04 16.86
N ALA A 189 21.96 2.12 16.37
CA ALA A 189 22.30 3.29 17.20
C ALA A 189 21.09 4.00 17.83
N GLU A 190 19.90 3.85 17.23
CA GLU A 190 18.63 4.36 17.75
C GLU A 190 17.57 3.24 17.76
N VAL A 191 16.72 3.24 18.79
CA VAL A 191 15.64 2.24 18.99
C VAL A 191 14.26 2.84 18.71
N PRO A 192 13.28 2.05 18.23
CA PRO A 192 11.91 2.50 18.00
C PRO A 192 11.27 3.05 19.26
N ARG A 193 10.32 3.97 19.09
CA ARG A 193 9.55 4.54 20.20
C ARG A 193 8.13 4.89 19.79
N MET A 194 7.21 4.84 20.75
CA MET A 194 5.86 5.34 20.58
C MET A 194 5.85 6.86 20.78
N LEU A 195 5.34 7.60 19.78
CA LEU A 195 5.20 9.06 19.84
C LEU A 195 3.81 9.49 20.33
N ALA A 196 2.78 8.72 19.98
CA ALA A 196 1.42 8.94 20.44
C ALA A 196 0.74 7.61 20.72
N ASP A 197 0.10 7.52 21.88
CA ASP A 197 -0.67 6.36 22.33
C ASP A 197 -2.17 6.68 22.23
N GLY A 198 -2.78 6.34 21.10
CA GLY A 198 -4.22 6.50 20.90
C GLY A 198 -5.01 5.31 21.46
N PRO A 199 -6.35 5.45 21.51
CA PRO A 199 -7.21 4.37 21.99
C PRO A 199 -7.15 3.12 21.09
N GLU A 200 -7.17 3.31 19.77
CA GLU A 200 -7.17 2.23 18.77
C GLU A 200 -5.81 2.08 18.05
N LEU A 201 -5.19 3.21 17.70
CA LEU A 201 -3.92 3.26 16.98
C LEU A 201 -2.86 4.02 17.77
N CYS A 202 -1.62 3.55 17.69
CA CYS A 202 -0.44 4.29 18.08
C CYS A 202 0.28 4.86 16.86
N VAL A 203 0.96 5.97 17.07
CA VAL A 203 1.96 6.50 16.14
C VAL A 203 3.33 6.14 16.67
N LEU A 204 4.07 5.36 15.89
CA LEU A 204 5.44 4.97 16.17
C LEU A 204 6.42 5.87 15.40
N TRP A 205 7.58 6.07 15.98
CA TRP A 205 8.75 6.56 15.27
C TRP A 205 9.66 5.39 14.93
N LYS A 206 9.93 5.20 13.63
CA LYS A 206 10.88 4.21 13.13
C LYS A 206 12.25 4.86 12.86
N PRO A 207 13.32 4.42 13.53
CA PRO A 207 14.68 4.80 13.18
C PRO A 207 15.10 4.20 11.82
N PRO A 208 16.15 4.73 11.17
CA PRO A 208 16.76 4.03 10.04
C PRO A 208 17.36 2.68 10.48
N GLN A 209 17.66 1.82 9.51
CA GLN A 209 18.21 0.47 9.68
C GLN A 209 17.26 -0.58 10.27
N TRP A 210 16.13 -0.18 10.85
CA TRP A 210 15.05 -1.08 11.26
C TRP A 210 14.19 -1.52 10.09
N THR A 211 13.87 -2.82 10.01
CA THR A 211 13.01 -3.38 8.97
C THR A 211 11.56 -3.44 9.43
N VAL A 212 10.64 -3.34 8.45
CA VAL A 212 9.19 -3.51 8.66
C VAL A 212 8.66 -4.33 7.51
N SER A 213 8.03 -5.45 7.83
CA SER A 213 7.40 -6.36 6.88
C SER A 213 5.91 -6.37 7.16
N VAL A 214 5.14 -6.00 6.15
CA VAL A 214 3.68 -6.12 6.15
C VAL A 214 3.24 -6.90 4.92
N TYR A 215 2.09 -7.54 5.01
CA TYR A 215 1.44 -8.17 3.87
C TYR A 215 0.79 -7.14 2.94
N ASP A 216 0.78 -7.44 1.65
CA ASP A 216 0.05 -6.68 0.63
C ASP A 216 -0.77 -7.68 -0.21
N GLY A 217 -2.08 -7.79 0.07
CA GLY A 217 -2.96 -8.81 -0.54
C GLY A 217 -2.70 -10.23 -0.01
N ASP A 218 -2.89 -11.25 -0.86
CA ASP A 218 -2.53 -12.67 -0.60
C ASP A 218 -1.05 -12.99 -0.87
N GLU A 219 -0.31 -12.03 -1.43
CA GLU A 219 1.12 -12.18 -1.63
C GLU A 219 1.81 -12.30 -0.25
N ALA A 220 2.85 -13.14 -0.19
CA ALA A 220 3.77 -13.25 0.94
C ALA A 220 4.19 -11.83 1.39
N PRO A 221 4.62 -11.63 2.66
CA PRO A 221 4.87 -10.30 3.18
C PRO A 221 5.74 -9.54 2.18
N LEU A 222 5.37 -8.30 1.85
CA LEU A 222 6.30 -7.39 1.20
C LEU A 222 7.35 -7.01 2.27
N GLY A 223 8.18 -7.97 2.60
CA GLY A 223 9.39 -7.92 3.40
C GLY A 223 10.51 -8.49 2.55
N PHE A 224 11.71 -7.97 2.75
CA PHE A 224 12.90 -8.38 2.02
C PHE A 224 13.33 -9.81 2.41
N ASP A 225 13.77 -10.54 1.39
CA ASP A 225 14.80 -11.57 1.25
C ASP A 225 15.32 -12.24 2.52
N ASP A 226 15.07 -13.55 2.61
CA ASP A 226 15.73 -14.47 3.55
C ASP A 226 17.25 -14.60 3.30
N ASP A 227 17.79 -14.03 2.21
CA ASP A 227 19.16 -14.30 1.75
C ASP A 227 20.10 -13.09 1.59
N TRP A 228 19.71 -11.92 2.10
CA TRP A 228 20.68 -10.87 2.41
C TRP A 228 20.55 -10.46 3.87
N ARG A 229 20.95 -11.36 4.78
CA ARG A 229 21.59 -10.89 6.01
C ARG A 229 22.81 -10.09 5.54
N PRO A 230 22.86 -8.76 5.70
CA PRO A 230 24.16 -8.11 5.67
C PRO A 230 24.96 -8.82 6.75
N THR A 231 26.25 -8.99 6.52
CA THR A 231 27.22 -9.07 7.62
C THR A 231 27.01 -7.83 8.52
N GLY A 232 26.05 -7.91 9.47
CA GLY A 232 25.60 -6.80 10.34
C GLY A 232 24.07 -6.56 10.46
N GLY A 233 23.43 -7.23 11.42
CA GLY A 233 22.51 -6.65 12.43
C GLY A 233 21.42 -5.64 12.04
N ALA A 234 20.43 -5.99 11.20
CA ALA A 234 19.18 -5.22 11.13
C ALA A 234 18.15 -5.77 12.12
N SER A 235 17.65 -4.93 13.03
CA SER A 235 16.58 -5.31 13.97
C SER A 235 15.20 -5.18 13.28
N ALA A 236 14.34 -6.17 13.48
CA ALA A 236 12.98 -6.15 12.96
C ALA A 236 12.04 -5.43 13.93
N LEU A 237 11.19 -4.54 13.41
CA LEU A 237 10.24 -3.80 14.24
C LEU A 237 9.20 -4.74 14.89
N GLN A 238 8.90 -5.87 14.24
CA GLN A 238 8.00 -6.91 14.72
C GLN A 238 8.51 -7.54 16.01
N ASP A 239 9.80 -7.86 16.08
CA ASP A 239 10.42 -8.47 17.26
C ASP A 239 10.30 -7.52 18.45
N TRP A 240 10.62 -6.24 18.24
CA TRP A 240 10.46 -5.19 19.26
C TRP A 240 8.99 -5.04 19.70
N LEU A 241 8.04 -5.05 18.76
CA LEU A 241 6.62 -4.98 19.10
C LEU A 241 6.14 -6.17 19.92
N GLN A 242 6.60 -7.36 19.57
CA GLN A 242 6.27 -8.58 20.30
C GLN A 242 6.85 -8.54 21.72
N GLU A 243 8.12 -8.17 21.87
CA GLU A 243 8.77 -8.05 23.18
C GLU A 243 8.10 -7.02 24.09
N GLU A 244 7.78 -5.84 23.56
CA GLU A 244 7.28 -4.70 24.34
C GLU A 244 5.76 -4.74 24.60
N PHE A 245 4.97 -5.27 23.65
CA PHE A 245 3.52 -5.07 23.65
C PHE A 245 2.69 -6.37 23.63
N ALA A 246 3.24 -7.53 23.28
CA ALA A 246 2.46 -8.78 23.18
C ALA A 246 1.68 -9.14 24.45
N ARG A 247 2.23 -8.80 25.63
CA ARG A 247 1.57 -9.06 26.93
C ARG A 247 0.30 -8.24 27.13
N ARG A 248 0.22 -7.05 26.54
CA ARG A 248 -0.90 -6.10 26.69
C ARG A 248 -1.82 -6.07 25.47
N HIS A 249 -1.26 -6.39 24.30
CA HIS A 249 -1.92 -6.29 23.01
C HIS A 249 -1.70 -7.59 22.24
N PRO A 250 -2.66 -8.54 22.28
CA PRO A 250 -2.52 -9.84 21.61
C PRO A 250 -2.18 -9.74 20.13
N VAL A 251 -2.69 -8.70 19.45
CA VAL A 251 -2.37 -8.39 18.05
C VAL A 251 -0.86 -8.29 17.79
N ALA A 252 -0.04 -7.90 18.78
CA ALA A 252 1.41 -7.79 18.65
C ALA A 252 2.13 -9.14 18.65
N ALA A 253 1.49 -10.18 19.19
CA ALA A 253 2.02 -11.55 19.15
C ALA A 253 1.62 -12.30 17.86
N ASP A 254 0.71 -11.73 17.06
CA ASP A 254 0.08 -12.44 15.96
C ASP A 254 0.73 -12.07 14.60
N PRO A 255 1.56 -12.96 14.02
CA PRO A 255 2.19 -12.71 12.74
C PRO A 255 1.18 -12.71 11.57
N ALA A 256 -0.02 -13.30 11.70
CA ALA A 256 -1.03 -13.32 10.65
C ALA A 256 -1.58 -11.92 10.35
N VAL A 257 -1.52 -11.02 11.33
CA VAL A 257 -1.90 -9.60 11.24
C VAL A 257 -0.69 -8.68 11.34
N CYS A 258 0.48 -9.16 10.92
CA CYS A 258 1.74 -8.41 10.93
C CYS A 258 2.07 -7.77 12.29
N HIS A 259 1.74 -8.42 13.40
CA HIS A 259 1.95 -7.87 14.73
C HIS A 259 1.25 -6.53 14.96
N GLY A 260 0.16 -6.24 14.23
CA GLY A 260 -0.57 -4.97 14.26
C GLY A 260 -0.01 -3.87 13.37
N LEU A 261 1.04 -4.12 12.58
CA LEU A 261 1.61 -3.16 11.62
C LEU A 261 0.73 -3.04 10.38
N VAL A 262 0.20 -1.85 10.12
CA VAL A 262 -0.77 -1.64 9.02
C VAL A 262 -0.11 -1.18 7.71
N HIS A 263 1.09 -0.60 7.78
CA HIS A 263 1.90 -0.19 6.64
C HIS A 263 3.40 -0.29 6.96
N ARG A 264 4.25 -0.05 5.96
CA ARG A 264 5.71 -0.18 6.07
C ARG A 264 6.47 1.07 5.62
N LEU A 265 7.70 1.15 6.09
CA LEU A 265 8.74 2.03 5.57
C LEU A 265 9.95 1.19 5.15
N ASP A 266 10.70 1.65 4.14
CA ASP A 266 11.97 1.02 3.77
C ASP A 266 12.95 1.02 4.95
N ARG A 267 13.88 0.06 4.97
CA ARG A 267 14.89 -0.08 6.04
C ARG A 267 15.58 1.25 6.36
N ASN A 268 16.03 1.95 5.32
CA ASN A 268 16.78 3.21 5.45
C ASN A 268 15.88 4.46 5.48
N THR A 269 14.56 4.30 5.41
CA THR A 269 13.62 5.41 5.63
C THR A 269 13.32 5.50 7.12
N SER A 270 13.29 6.72 7.66
CA SER A 270 12.90 6.96 9.05
C SER A 270 11.59 7.73 9.15
N GLY A 271 11.01 7.81 10.34
CA GLY A 271 9.83 8.65 10.61
C GLY A 271 8.59 7.88 11.05
N LEU A 272 7.42 8.45 10.78
CA LEU A 272 6.14 8.01 11.33
C LEU A 272 5.64 6.69 10.73
N LEU A 273 5.18 5.81 11.61
CA LEU A 273 4.49 4.56 11.27
C LEU A 273 3.25 4.38 12.15
N LEU A 274 2.19 3.75 11.62
CA LEU A 274 0.98 3.46 12.37
C LEU A 274 1.02 2.02 12.86
N TRP A 275 0.59 1.82 14.09
CA TRP A 275 0.47 0.50 14.71
C TRP A 275 -0.89 0.36 15.38
N ALA A 276 -1.56 -0.77 15.16
CA ALA A 276 -2.84 -1.07 15.76
C ALA A 276 -2.69 -1.86 17.06
N LYS A 277 -3.44 -1.47 18.09
CA LYS A 277 -3.42 -2.07 19.42
C LYS A 277 -4.38 -3.25 19.58
N SER A 278 -5.25 -3.46 18.61
CA SER A 278 -6.30 -4.48 18.57
C SER A 278 -6.52 -4.98 17.13
N TYR A 279 -7.18 -6.13 17.00
CA TYR A 279 -7.58 -6.68 15.70
C TYR A 279 -8.58 -5.75 15.00
N SER A 280 -9.56 -5.20 15.74
CA SER A 280 -10.52 -4.23 15.19
C SER A 280 -9.82 -3.01 14.60
N ALA A 281 -8.88 -2.41 15.33
CA ALA A 281 -8.12 -1.27 14.85
C ALA A 281 -7.25 -1.62 13.63
N TYR A 282 -6.65 -2.82 13.61
CA TYR A 282 -5.82 -3.30 12.50
C TYR A 282 -6.62 -3.37 11.20
N PHE A 283 -7.77 -4.04 11.22
CA PHE A 283 -8.59 -4.21 10.02
C PHE A 283 -9.22 -2.90 9.55
N LEU A 284 -9.70 -2.05 10.48
CA LEU A 284 -10.20 -0.72 10.14
C LEU A 284 -9.13 0.15 9.50
N ALA A 285 -7.92 0.18 10.06
CA ALA A 285 -6.82 0.95 9.50
C ALA A 285 -6.42 0.44 8.11
N ARG A 286 -6.26 -0.88 7.95
CA ARG A 286 -5.97 -1.50 6.64
C ARG A 286 -7.04 -1.17 5.59
N LEU A 287 -8.31 -1.14 6.00
CA LEU A 287 -9.40 -0.72 5.13
C LEU A 287 -9.29 0.75 4.72
N MET A 288 -8.91 1.66 5.63
CA MET A 288 -8.69 3.07 5.29
C MET A 288 -7.50 3.26 4.33
N PHE A 289 -6.46 2.43 4.45
CA PHE A 289 -5.35 2.39 3.48
C PHE A 289 -5.84 1.95 2.10
N ALA A 290 -6.62 0.87 2.03
CA ALA A 290 -7.20 0.40 0.78
C ALA A 290 -8.15 1.44 0.15
N ALA A 291 -8.91 2.15 0.98
CA ALA A 291 -9.83 3.20 0.56
C ALA A 291 -9.15 4.52 0.13
N HIS A 292 -7.81 4.60 0.17
CA HIS A 292 -7.03 5.83 -0.07
C HIS A 292 -7.44 7.01 0.82
N ARG A 293 -7.84 6.75 2.07
CA ARG A 293 -8.23 7.78 3.05
C ARG A 293 -7.09 8.24 3.95
N VAL A 294 -5.91 7.64 3.81
CA VAL A 294 -4.72 7.96 4.61
C VAL A 294 -3.84 8.95 3.86
N SER A 295 -3.53 10.07 4.51
CA SER A 295 -2.54 11.04 4.01
C SER A 295 -1.17 10.76 4.60
N LYS A 296 -0.17 10.61 3.74
CA LYS A 296 1.24 10.42 4.12
C LYS A 296 2.08 11.47 3.43
N GLN A 297 2.89 12.18 4.20
CA GLN A 297 3.84 13.16 3.66
C GLN A 297 5.26 12.86 4.11
N TYR A 298 6.18 13.07 3.19
CA TYR A 298 7.60 12.79 3.31
C TYR A 298 8.40 14.07 3.06
N VAL A 299 9.56 14.13 3.69
CA VAL A 299 10.63 15.08 3.37
C VAL A 299 11.78 14.28 2.78
N CYS A 300 12.28 14.72 1.64
CA CYS A 300 13.45 14.13 1.01
C CYS A 300 14.41 15.20 0.49
N LEU A 301 15.67 14.84 0.35
CA LEU A 301 16.68 15.65 -0.34
C LEU A 301 17.00 14.94 -1.65
N CYS A 302 16.94 15.66 -2.77
CA CYS A 302 17.24 15.13 -4.10
C CYS A 302 18.36 15.92 -4.78
N HIS A 303 19.09 15.25 -5.68
CA HIS A 303 20.11 15.88 -6.50
C HIS A 303 19.48 16.82 -7.53
N GLY A 304 20.18 17.92 -7.82
CA GLY A 304 19.74 18.96 -8.74
C GLY A 304 18.74 19.94 -8.14
N TRP A 305 18.53 21.03 -8.87
CA TRP A 305 17.44 21.97 -8.59
C TRP A 305 16.21 21.56 -9.38
N MET A 306 15.20 21.09 -8.67
CA MET A 306 13.93 20.71 -9.26
C MET A 306 13.06 21.94 -9.49
N ASP A 307 12.27 21.93 -10.56
CA ASP A 307 11.30 22.99 -10.83
C ASP A 307 10.32 23.19 -9.67
N ALA A 308 9.75 24.39 -9.58
CA ALA A 308 8.83 24.73 -8.51
C ALA A 308 7.54 23.85 -8.56
N PRO A 309 7.10 23.29 -7.42
CA PRO A 309 5.85 22.51 -7.31
C PRO A 309 4.58 23.36 -7.42
N PRO A 310 3.38 22.75 -7.58
CA PRO A 310 3.09 21.31 -7.49
C PRO A 310 3.51 20.52 -8.73
N ARG A 311 4.00 19.29 -8.53
CA ARG A 311 4.31 18.34 -9.62
C ARG A 311 3.81 16.95 -9.25
N ALA A 312 3.03 16.34 -10.14
CA ALA A 312 2.52 14.99 -9.97
C ALA A 312 3.25 14.03 -10.92
N ILE A 313 3.70 12.89 -10.39
CA ILE A 313 4.36 11.83 -11.15
C ILE A 313 3.45 10.61 -11.10
N CYS A 314 2.80 10.33 -12.23
CA CYS A 314 1.82 9.26 -12.44
C CYS A 314 2.40 8.08 -13.23
N ALA A 315 3.62 7.64 -12.90
CA ALA A 315 4.29 6.55 -13.59
C ALA A 315 3.99 5.20 -12.91
N PRO A 316 3.47 4.17 -13.61
CA PRO A 316 3.22 2.86 -13.00
C PRO A 316 4.54 2.14 -12.66
N LEU A 317 4.51 1.37 -11.57
CA LEU A 317 5.70 0.71 -11.02
C LEU A 317 5.55 -0.81 -10.99
N ARG A 318 6.55 -1.51 -11.51
CA ARG A 318 6.67 -2.96 -11.42
C ARG A 318 7.76 -3.32 -10.43
N THR A 319 7.47 -4.27 -9.54
CA THR A 319 8.49 -4.88 -8.67
C THR A 319 9.29 -5.90 -9.47
N LEU A 320 10.61 -5.79 -9.40
CA LEU A 320 11.58 -6.71 -9.97
C LEU A 320 12.22 -7.52 -8.84
N LEU A 321 12.59 -8.76 -9.12
CA LEU A 321 13.33 -9.64 -8.21
C LEU A 321 14.56 -10.13 -8.96
N GLU A 322 15.73 -9.60 -8.60
CA GLU A 322 17.01 -9.87 -9.25
C GLU A 322 18.05 -10.15 -8.17
N ASP A 323 18.76 -11.27 -8.26
CA ASP A 323 19.77 -11.71 -7.28
C ASP A 323 19.25 -11.69 -5.83
N GLY A 324 18.02 -12.18 -5.65
CA GLY A 324 17.29 -12.12 -4.39
C GLY A 324 16.71 -10.73 -4.11
N ARG A 325 17.31 -9.64 -4.57
CA ARG A 325 16.92 -8.27 -4.25
C ARG A 325 15.64 -7.81 -4.93
N ARG A 326 14.70 -7.31 -4.13
CA ARG A 326 13.51 -6.61 -4.65
C ARG A 326 13.79 -5.14 -4.96
N THR A 327 13.56 -4.75 -6.21
CA THR A 327 13.59 -3.34 -6.64
C THR A 327 12.29 -3.00 -7.35
N SER A 328 12.10 -1.73 -7.68
CA SER A 328 11.03 -1.26 -8.55
C SER A 328 11.58 -0.47 -9.71
N ALA A 329 10.90 -0.55 -10.84
CA ALA A 329 11.18 0.20 -12.06
C ALA A 329 9.88 0.73 -12.66
N ILE A 330 9.97 1.84 -13.40
CA ILE A 330 8.84 2.33 -14.21
C ILE A 330 8.59 1.33 -15.33
N SER A 331 7.34 0.90 -15.45
CA SER A 331 6.93 -0.04 -16.47
C SER A 331 5.49 0.24 -16.87
N LYS A 332 5.17 0.13 -18.15
CA LYS A 332 3.79 0.28 -18.63
C LYS A 332 2.87 -0.78 -18.03
N ASP A 333 3.41 -1.96 -17.74
CA ASP A 333 2.70 -3.09 -17.10
C ASP A 333 2.80 -3.04 -15.56
N GLY A 334 3.27 -1.92 -15.01
CA GLY A 334 3.39 -1.70 -13.56
C GLY A 334 2.05 -1.38 -12.90
N ARG A 335 1.99 -1.49 -11.56
CA ARG A 335 0.81 -1.08 -10.80
C ARG A 335 0.71 0.46 -10.79
N PRO A 336 -0.49 1.06 -10.96
CA PRO A 336 -0.68 2.50 -10.89
C PRO A 336 -0.08 3.08 -9.61
N SER A 337 0.67 4.17 -9.79
CA SER A 337 1.41 4.84 -8.71
C SER A 337 1.34 6.35 -8.87
N LEU A 338 1.09 7.05 -7.77
CA LEU A 338 0.97 8.51 -7.73
C LEU A 338 1.79 9.10 -6.58
N THR A 339 2.73 9.96 -6.96
CA THR A 339 3.56 10.76 -6.05
C THR A 339 3.40 12.23 -6.41
N GLU A 340 3.20 13.09 -5.43
CA GLU A 340 3.00 14.52 -5.65
C GLU A 340 3.98 15.33 -4.80
N SER A 341 4.72 16.26 -5.41
CA SER A 341 5.56 17.22 -4.68
C SER A 341 4.78 18.50 -4.42
N HIS A 342 4.87 19.02 -3.19
CA HIS A 342 4.14 20.22 -2.75
C HIS A 342 5.06 21.41 -2.45
N GLY A 343 6.34 21.15 -2.19
CA GLY A 343 7.33 22.16 -1.83
C GLY A 343 8.71 21.71 -2.27
N ALA A 344 9.50 22.64 -2.82
CA ALA A 344 10.89 22.42 -3.18
C ALA A 344 11.69 23.66 -2.78
N CYS A 345 12.84 23.45 -2.14
CA CYS A 345 13.76 24.48 -1.73
C CYS A 345 15.15 24.15 -2.24
N HIS A 346 15.77 25.08 -2.95
CA HIS A 346 17.07 24.89 -3.57
C HIS A 346 18.20 25.12 -2.57
N LEU A 347 19.07 24.13 -2.45
CA LEU A 347 20.22 24.11 -1.57
C LEU A 347 21.49 23.84 -2.40
N ALA A 348 22.64 24.13 -1.83
CA ALA A 348 23.92 23.70 -2.36
C ALA A 348 24.87 23.23 -1.26
N ASP A 349 25.75 22.28 -1.55
CA ASP A 349 26.83 21.91 -0.64
C ASP A 349 28.03 22.87 -0.75
N GLY A 350 29.06 22.67 0.09
CA GLY A 350 30.29 23.48 0.05
C GLY A 350 31.10 23.34 -1.25
N GLY A 351 30.85 22.30 -2.05
CA GLY A 351 31.46 22.07 -3.37
C GLY A 351 30.65 22.65 -4.53
N GLY A 352 29.50 23.27 -4.25
CA GLY A 352 28.61 23.85 -5.27
C GLY A 352 27.65 22.83 -5.91
N GLU A 353 27.56 21.61 -5.40
CA GLU A 353 26.55 20.64 -5.85
C GLU A 353 25.16 21.14 -5.47
N ARG A 354 24.27 21.15 -6.46
CA ARG A 354 22.89 21.58 -6.30
C ARG A 354 22.02 20.44 -5.78
N CYS A 355 21.21 20.73 -4.78
CA CYS A 355 20.22 19.81 -4.22
C CYS A 355 18.88 20.52 -4.01
N SER A 356 17.78 19.76 -3.94
CA SER A 356 16.48 20.29 -3.54
C SER A 356 15.93 19.53 -2.34
N LEU A 357 15.53 20.27 -1.31
CA LEU A 357 14.75 19.75 -0.20
C LEU A 357 13.27 19.79 -0.57
N VAL A 358 12.62 18.63 -0.59
CA VAL A 358 11.29 18.43 -1.18
C VAL A 358 10.34 17.84 -0.17
N THR A 359 9.12 18.39 -0.11
CA THR A 359 8.00 17.75 0.58
C THR A 359 7.11 17.02 -0.41
N VAL A 360 6.86 15.74 -0.16
CA VAL A 360 6.15 14.83 -1.06
C VAL A 360 4.93 14.24 -0.36
N ALA A 361 3.78 14.27 -1.01
CA ALA A 361 2.59 13.49 -0.64
C ALA A 361 2.55 12.17 -1.43
N LEU A 362 2.27 11.08 -0.72
CA LEU A 362 2.30 9.73 -1.27
C LEU A 362 0.89 9.12 -1.25
N HIS A 363 0.27 9.04 -2.44
CA HIS A 363 -1.14 8.63 -2.62
C HIS A 363 -1.31 7.11 -2.79
N THR A 364 -0.27 6.43 -3.27
CA THR A 364 -0.18 4.96 -3.40
C THR A 364 1.01 4.41 -2.62
N GLY A 365 1.10 3.09 -2.41
CA GLY A 365 2.09 2.49 -1.51
C GLY A 365 3.06 1.49 -2.14
N ARG A 366 3.60 1.73 -3.34
CA ARG A 366 4.50 0.76 -3.99
C ARG A 366 5.92 0.77 -3.40
N LEU A 367 6.62 -0.36 -3.53
CA LEU A 367 8.01 -0.49 -3.11
C LEU A 367 8.86 0.60 -3.77
N HIS A 368 9.70 1.27 -2.98
CA HIS A 368 10.62 2.32 -3.44
C HIS A 368 9.97 3.46 -4.25
N GLN A 369 8.66 3.68 -4.17
CA GLN A 369 7.92 4.54 -5.11
C GLN A 369 8.48 5.96 -5.24
N ILE A 370 8.72 6.65 -4.12
CA ILE A 370 9.27 8.02 -4.13
C ILE A 370 10.66 8.03 -4.77
N ARG A 371 11.48 7.01 -4.46
CA ARG A 371 12.87 6.89 -4.92
C ARG A 371 12.93 6.73 -6.44
N VAL A 372 12.10 5.85 -6.99
CA VAL A 372 12.02 5.60 -8.43
C VAL A 372 11.43 6.80 -9.18
N HIS A 373 10.33 7.38 -8.68
CA HIS A 373 9.67 8.52 -9.34
C HIS A 373 10.57 9.76 -9.40
N LEU A 374 11.27 10.09 -8.33
CA LEU A 374 12.16 11.26 -8.35
C LEU A 374 13.41 10.99 -9.19
N SER A 375 13.93 9.77 -9.19
CA SER A 375 15.02 9.37 -10.10
C SER A 375 14.61 9.47 -11.58
N SER A 376 13.39 9.08 -11.95
CA SER A 376 12.90 9.18 -13.33
C SER A 376 12.70 10.60 -13.83
N GLU A 377 12.51 11.55 -12.91
CA GLU A 377 12.48 13.00 -13.21
C GLU A 377 13.88 13.63 -13.13
N HIS A 378 14.95 12.83 -13.15
CA HIS A 378 16.35 13.27 -13.05
C HIS A 378 16.72 13.95 -11.71
N HIS A 379 15.94 13.68 -10.66
CA HIS A 379 16.17 14.17 -9.30
C HIS A 379 16.27 13.00 -8.30
N PRO A 380 17.22 12.06 -8.45
CA PRO A 380 17.36 10.94 -7.52
C PRO A 380 17.63 11.44 -6.09
N LEU A 381 17.22 10.64 -5.11
CA LEU A 381 17.42 11.00 -3.70
C LEU A 381 18.90 10.95 -3.32
N VAL A 382 19.32 11.91 -2.51
CA VAL A 382 20.66 11.98 -1.95
C VAL A 382 20.89 10.79 -1.02
N GLY A 383 22.03 10.11 -1.17
CA GLY A 383 22.38 8.88 -0.45
C GLY A 383 21.64 7.63 -0.93
N ASP A 384 20.91 7.67 -2.05
CA ASP A 384 20.30 6.50 -2.66
C ASP A 384 21.25 5.77 -3.61
N VAL A 385 21.93 4.75 -3.08
CA VAL A 385 22.85 3.90 -3.85
C VAL A 385 22.17 2.94 -4.84
N THR A 386 20.83 2.90 -4.88
CA THR A 386 20.08 2.00 -5.79
C THR A 386 19.61 2.75 -7.03
N TYR A 387 19.06 3.95 -6.85
CA TYR A 387 18.42 4.73 -7.90
C TYR A 387 19.13 6.07 -8.18
N GLY A 388 20.17 6.38 -7.41
CA GLY A 388 20.96 7.59 -7.52
C GLY A 388 22.41 7.31 -7.87
N PRO A 389 23.23 8.37 -7.93
CA PRO A 389 24.65 8.24 -8.21
C PRO A 389 25.39 7.49 -7.09
N ALA A 390 26.57 6.98 -7.42
CA ALA A 390 27.48 6.43 -6.43
C ALA A 390 27.88 7.51 -5.39
N PRO A 391 28.02 7.16 -4.10
CA PRO A 391 28.43 8.12 -3.08
C PRO A 391 29.80 8.70 -3.39
N ARG A 392 29.97 10.00 -3.13
CA ARG A 392 31.24 10.68 -3.33
C ARG A 392 32.15 10.51 -2.11
N PRO A 393 33.47 10.47 -2.27
CA PRO A 393 34.40 10.51 -1.15
C PRO A 393 34.14 11.73 -0.26
N GLY A 394 33.96 11.51 1.05
CA GLY A 394 33.71 12.58 2.03
C GLY A 394 32.25 13.06 2.12
N GLU A 395 31.34 12.48 1.36
CA GLU A 395 29.92 12.81 1.42
C GLU A 395 29.31 12.42 2.78
N PRO A 396 28.56 13.31 3.46
CA PRO A 396 28.12 13.08 4.84
C PRO A 396 26.93 12.09 4.95
N TRP A 397 26.33 11.69 3.83
CA TRP A 397 25.09 10.92 3.82
C TRP A 397 25.34 9.43 3.96
N ARG A 398 24.84 8.86 5.06
CA ARG A 398 25.03 7.44 5.39
C ARG A 398 23.88 6.55 4.90
N ARG A 399 22.82 7.15 4.38
CA ARG A 399 21.61 6.50 3.87
C ARG A 399 20.84 7.45 2.97
N THR A 400 19.83 6.91 2.30
CA THR A 400 18.84 7.67 1.54
C THR A 400 18.18 8.73 2.42
N PHE A 401 18.23 10.00 1.98
CA PHE A 401 17.54 11.10 2.63
C PHE A 401 16.04 11.03 2.30
N LEU A 402 15.34 10.18 3.05
CA LEU A 402 13.90 10.02 3.00
C LEU A 402 13.34 9.86 4.42
N HIS A 403 12.34 10.68 4.74
CA HIS A 403 11.76 10.75 6.07
C HIS A 403 10.24 10.94 6.01
N ALA A 404 9.47 10.04 6.64
CA ALA A 404 8.02 10.16 6.80
C ALA A 404 7.72 11.13 7.95
N TRP A 405 7.39 12.39 7.65
CA TRP A 405 7.29 13.44 8.66
C TRP A 405 5.87 13.73 9.13
N ARG A 406 4.86 13.45 8.29
CA ARG A 406 3.46 13.68 8.64
C ARG A 406 2.57 12.55 8.16
N LEU A 407 1.65 12.16 9.01
CA LEU A 407 0.69 11.11 8.74
C LEU A 407 -0.68 11.49 9.33
N CYS A 408 -1.74 11.21 8.58
CA CYS A 408 -3.11 11.45 9.00
C CYS A 408 -4.01 10.30 8.54
N ILE A 409 -4.79 9.73 9.45
CA ILE A 409 -5.80 8.71 9.17
C ILE A 409 -7.13 9.12 9.84
N PRO A 410 -8.23 9.23 9.08
CA PRO A 410 -9.56 9.31 9.65
C PRO A 410 -10.02 7.89 10.04
N LEU A 411 -10.43 7.70 11.29
CA LEU A 411 -11.06 6.47 11.75
C LEU A 411 -12.57 6.70 11.91
N PRO A 412 -13.43 5.76 11.47
CA PRO A 412 -14.85 5.84 11.73
C PRO A 412 -15.13 5.78 13.24
N ALA A 413 -15.96 6.68 13.77
CA ALA A 413 -16.29 6.71 15.19
C ALA A 413 -16.83 5.35 15.68
N ALA A 414 -16.46 4.98 16.91
CA ALA A 414 -17.01 3.82 17.59
C ALA A 414 -18.48 4.13 17.99
N GLY A 415 -19.45 3.63 17.22
CA GLY A 415 -20.86 3.55 17.68
C GLY A 415 -21.96 4.27 16.89
N GLY A 416 -21.84 4.48 15.58
CA GLY A 416 -22.97 4.97 14.76
C GLY A 416 -23.67 3.84 13.98
N SER A 417 -24.89 3.45 14.37
CA SER A 417 -25.75 2.65 13.48
C SER A 417 -26.06 3.48 12.22
N PRO A 418 -25.98 2.93 10.99
CA PRO A 418 -26.19 3.72 9.79
C PRO A 418 -27.67 4.06 9.65
N GLY A 419 -28.06 5.26 10.06
CA GLY A 419 -29.30 5.89 9.59
C GLY A 419 -29.24 6.13 8.08
N PRO A 420 -30.39 6.29 7.41
CA PRO A 420 -30.44 6.51 5.96
C PRO A 420 -29.58 7.70 5.51
N PRO A 421 -29.07 7.67 4.26
CA PRO A 421 -27.96 8.51 3.76
C PRO A 421 -28.18 10.03 3.81
N ALA A 422 -29.37 10.51 4.17
CA ALA A 422 -29.66 11.92 4.35
C ALA A 422 -29.32 12.47 5.75
N ALA A 423 -29.17 11.62 6.78
CA ALA A 423 -28.99 12.06 8.17
C ALA A 423 -27.52 12.09 8.65
N ALA A 424 -26.59 11.47 7.93
CA ALA A 424 -25.18 11.39 8.33
C ALA A 424 -24.36 12.68 8.09
N ALA A 425 -24.94 13.70 7.45
CA ALA A 425 -24.25 14.95 7.15
C ALA A 425 -24.09 15.90 8.36
N ALA A 426 -24.63 15.55 9.54
CA ALA A 426 -24.63 16.43 10.70
C ALA A 426 -24.14 15.81 12.04
N ALA A 427 -23.51 14.64 12.04
CA ALA A 427 -23.11 13.97 13.27
C ALA A 427 -21.59 13.74 13.33
N GLY A 428 -20.87 14.58 14.10
CA GLY A 428 -19.53 14.37 14.66
C GLY A 428 -18.39 14.12 13.65
N ALA A 429 -17.41 15.02 13.57
CA ALA A 429 -16.19 14.75 12.81
C ALA A 429 -15.56 13.41 13.26
N ALA A 430 -15.31 12.52 12.30
CA ALA A 430 -14.65 11.24 12.54
C ALA A 430 -13.34 11.46 13.35
N PRO A 431 -13.02 10.61 14.35
CA PRO A 431 -11.75 10.74 15.05
C PRO A 431 -10.58 10.67 14.06
N ILE A 432 -9.70 11.66 14.10
CA ILE A 432 -8.54 11.75 13.22
C ILE A 432 -7.29 11.51 14.07
N VAL A 433 -6.49 10.51 13.70
CA VAL A 433 -5.12 10.40 14.18
C VAL A 433 -4.24 11.18 13.22
N ALA A 434 -3.75 12.33 13.66
CA ALA A 434 -2.80 13.15 12.92
C ALA A 434 -1.52 13.32 13.75
N ALA A 435 -0.38 13.10 13.12
CA ALA A 435 0.93 13.26 13.76
C ALA A 435 1.93 13.91 12.81
N GLU A 436 2.84 14.67 13.42
CA GLU A 436 4.01 15.27 12.77
C GLU A 436 5.25 14.95 13.61
N CYS A 437 6.41 14.79 12.95
CA CYS A 437 7.70 14.69 13.63
C CYS A 437 8.78 15.51 12.92
N GLY A 438 9.80 15.92 13.68
CA GLY A 438 11.03 16.48 13.13
C GLY A 438 11.89 15.42 12.44
N LEU A 439 12.84 15.87 11.63
CA LEU A 439 13.79 14.98 10.95
C LEU A 439 14.62 14.16 11.95
N ALA A 440 15.00 12.94 11.53
CA ALA A 440 15.99 12.14 12.24
C ALA A 440 17.32 12.90 12.40
N ALA A 441 18.02 12.67 13.51
CA ALA A 441 19.20 13.44 13.89
C ALA A 441 20.30 13.43 12.82
N ASP A 442 20.53 12.28 12.19
CA ASP A 442 21.49 12.10 11.11
C ASP A 442 21.17 12.96 9.87
N LEU A 443 19.90 13.04 9.48
CA LEU A 443 19.46 13.89 8.37
C LEU A 443 19.57 15.38 8.70
N ARG A 444 19.29 15.77 9.95
CA ARG A 444 19.46 17.16 10.40
C ARG A 444 20.91 17.59 10.34
N LEU A 445 21.82 16.74 10.82
CA LEU A 445 23.26 16.96 10.77
C LEU A 445 23.76 17.13 9.34
N GLY A 446 23.35 16.24 8.43
CA GLY A 446 23.69 16.36 7.02
C GLY A 446 23.08 17.62 6.38
N LEU A 447 21.80 17.92 6.66
CA LEU A 447 21.12 19.11 6.15
C LEU A 447 21.80 20.41 6.58
N ALA A 448 22.34 20.47 7.80
CA ALA A 448 23.07 21.63 8.32
C ALA A 448 24.39 21.92 7.57
N THR A 449 24.90 20.98 6.77
CA THR A 449 26.08 21.20 5.92
C THR A 449 25.76 21.96 4.63
N LEU A 450 24.47 22.12 4.29
CA LEU A 450 24.02 22.75 3.05
C LEU A 450 23.75 24.25 3.25
N GLN A 451 24.01 25.01 2.19
CA GLN A 451 23.73 26.43 2.09
C GLN A 451 22.43 26.69 1.31
N PRO A 452 21.61 27.66 1.72
CA PRO A 452 20.39 28.00 1.00
C PRO A 452 20.69 28.72 -0.32
N GLY A 453 20.03 28.31 -1.40
CA GLY A 453 20.10 28.99 -2.70
C GLY A 453 19.23 30.25 -2.76
N ASP A 454 18.22 30.37 -1.89
CA ASP A 454 17.34 31.54 -1.79
C ASP A 454 16.76 31.75 -0.37
N ARG A 455 15.91 32.78 -0.20
CA ARG A 455 15.25 33.10 1.08
C ARG A 455 14.27 32.01 1.54
N ARG A 456 13.53 31.35 0.63
CA ARG A 456 12.60 30.28 0.96
C ARG A 456 13.35 29.07 1.49
N ALA A 457 14.48 28.75 0.86
CA ALA A 457 15.40 27.71 1.26
C ALA A 457 15.98 27.97 2.65
N ARG A 458 16.29 29.22 3.01
CA ARG A 458 16.73 29.55 4.37
C ARG A 458 15.66 29.24 5.42
N THR A 459 14.40 29.61 5.17
CA THR A 459 13.29 29.29 6.08
C THR A 459 13.04 27.79 6.18
N ALA A 460 13.06 27.08 5.06
CA ALA A 460 12.89 25.63 5.05
C ALA A 460 14.04 24.90 5.74
N LEU A 461 15.29 25.30 5.49
CA LEU A 461 16.46 24.76 6.16
C LEU A 461 16.33 24.92 7.67
N LEU A 462 15.99 26.12 8.17
CA LEU A 462 15.75 26.37 9.60
C LEU A 462 14.61 25.50 10.16
N ARG A 463 13.49 25.40 9.45
CA ARG A 463 12.35 24.56 9.89
C ARG A 463 12.74 23.10 10.08
N TRP A 464 13.59 22.57 9.20
CA TRP A 464 13.90 21.14 9.18
C TRP A 464 15.19 20.78 9.92
N SER A 465 16.11 21.73 10.10
CA SER A 465 17.35 21.54 10.86
C SER A 465 17.17 21.78 12.36
N CYS A 466 16.26 22.69 12.74
CA CYS A 466 15.89 22.94 14.13
C CYS A 466 14.73 22.00 14.51
N GLY A 467 15.00 21.03 15.40
CA GLY A 467 14.03 20.04 15.85
C GLY A 467 14.31 19.56 17.25
#